data_AF-A0A7T5E4I1-F1
#
_entry.id   AF-A0A7T5E4I1-F1
#
_cell.length_a   1.000
_cell.length_b   1.000
_cell.length_c   1.000
_cell.angle_alpha   90.00
_cell.angle_beta   90.00
_cell.angle_gamma   90.00
#
_symmetry.space_group_name_H-M   'P 1'
#
loop_
_entity.id
_entity.type
_entity.pdbx_description
1 polymer ?
#
loop_
_entity_poly.entity_id
_entity_poly.type
_entity_poly.pdbx_seq_one_letter_code
_entity_poly.pdbx_strand_id
1 'polypeptide(L)'
;MGFLGKLFGKKEEEKAAKAGKVNVAAAATSAGIPPEKVGLDGLFDESGLAKRVALALDEANISDNVGLWVAQTGSTVVLKYNPDAAGVLEQAKKVAMGVSGATAVTAQPNS
;
A
#
# COMPACT_ATOMS: atom_id res chain seq x y z
N MET A 1 8.28 2.73 13.32
CA MET A 1 8.48 2.48 11.88
C MET A 1 7.12 2.11 11.34
N GLY A 2 6.69 2.70 10.23
CA GLY A 2 5.40 2.33 9.64
C GLY A 2 5.48 0.99 8.90
N PHE A 3 4.34 0.49 8.45
CA PHE A 3 4.18 -0.53 7.42
C PHE A 3 5.07 -0.26 6.21
N LEU A 4 5.11 0.98 5.71
CA LEU A 4 5.92 1.29 4.53
C LEU A 4 7.41 1.04 4.81
N GLY A 5 7.91 1.57 5.93
CA GLY A 5 9.29 1.34 6.37
C GLY A 5 9.61 -0.11 6.70
N LYS A 6 8.65 -0.86 7.24
CA LYS A 6 8.81 -2.27 7.65
C LYS A 6 8.77 -3.23 6.48
N LEU A 7 7.89 -2.98 5.50
CA LEU A 7 7.67 -3.86 4.35
C LEU A 7 8.62 -3.55 3.19
N PHE A 8 8.88 -2.26 2.94
CA PHE A 8 9.65 -1.81 1.77
C PHE A 8 10.98 -1.13 2.15
N GLY A 9 11.21 -0.89 3.44
CA GLY A 9 12.41 -0.25 3.96
C GLY A 9 12.26 1.25 4.16
N LYS A 10 13.08 1.80 5.07
CA LYS A 10 13.10 3.24 5.43
C LYS A 10 13.23 4.19 4.23
N LYS A 11 13.92 3.76 3.15
CA LYS A 11 14.11 4.59 1.95
C LYS A 11 12.78 4.96 1.29
N GLU A 12 11.80 4.06 1.29
CA GLU A 12 10.50 4.31 0.71
C GLU A 12 9.66 5.24 1.58
N GLU A 13 9.78 5.13 2.91
CA GLU A 13 9.15 6.04 3.87
C GLU A 13 9.66 7.48 3.68
N GLU A 14 10.97 7.66 3.54
CA GLU A 14 11.56 8.96 3.22
C GLU A 14 11.14 9.47 1.84
N LYS A 15 11.01 8.57 0.85
CA LYS A 15 10.56 8.91 -0.50
C LYS A 15 9.12 9.41 -0.49
N ALA A 16 8.22 8.73 0.22
CA ALA A 16 6.84 9.17 0.42
C ALA A 16 6.78 10.54 1.12
N ALA A 17 7.55 10.72 2.19
CA ALA A 17 7.60 11.98 2.94
C ALA A 17 8.10 13.16 2.07
N LYS A 18 9.02 12.90 1.12
CA LYS A 18 9.53 13.90 0.17
C LYS A 18 8.62 14.13 -1.04
N ALA A 19 7.98 13.09 -1.55
CA ALA A 19 7.12 13.17 -2.72
C ALA A 19 5.77 13.87 -2.43
N GLY A 20 5.28 13.77 -1.20
CA GLY A 20 3.99 14.34 -0.81
C GLY A 20 2.79 13.63 -1.45
N LYS A 21 1.62 14.28 -1.43
CA LYS A 21 0.40 13.70 -2.00
C LYS A 21 0.44 13.74 -3.53
N VAL A 22 0.80 12.63 -4.14
CA VAL A 22 0.77 12.47 -5.60
C VAL A 22 -0.62 12.09 -6.08
N ASN A 23 -1.12 12.78 -7.10
CA ASN A 23 -2.35 12.42 -7.77
C ASN A 23 -2.11 11.27 -8.76
N VAL A 24 -2.35 10.05 -8.29
CA VAL A 24 -2.12 8.80 -9.03
C VAL A 24 -2.89 8.75 -10.35
N ALA A 25 -4.13 9.25 -10.37
CA ALA A 25 -4.92 9.26 -11.59
C ALA A 25 -4.29 10.18 -12.66
N ALA A 26 -3.83 11.36 -12.26
CA ALA A 26 -3.16 12.29 -13.16
C ALA A 26 -1.82 11.72 -13.66
N ALA A 27 -1.02 11.12 -12.76
CA ALA A 27 0.25 10.50 -13.12
C ALA A 27 0.08 9.30 -14.07
N ALA A 28 -0.89 8.44 -13.78
CA ALA A 28 -1.24 7.29 -14.63
C ALA A 28 -1.60 7.74 -16.05
N THR A 29 -2.49 8.74 -16.18
CA THR A 29 -2.89 9.27 -17.49
C THR A 29 -1.75 10.00 -18.20
N SER A 30 -0.99 10.83 -17.49
CA SER A 30 0.08 11.63 -18.10
C SER A 30 1.26 10.80 -18.57
N ALA A 31 1.59 9.71 -17.87
CA ALA A 31 2.73 8.86 -18.19
C ALA A 31 2.32 7.56 -18.91
N GLY A 32 1.02 7.30 -19.09
CA GLY A 32 0.51 6.05 -19.67
C GLY A 32 0.80 4.83 -18.79
N ILE A 33 0.97 5.03 -17.48
CA ILE A 33 1.29 3.99 -16.51
C ILE A 33 -0.02 3.49 -15.90
N PRO A 34 -0.23 2.16 -15.76
CA PRO A 34 -1.39 1.67 -15.03
C PRO A 34 -1.41 2.21 -13.60
N PRO A 35 -2.57 2.62 -13.04
CA PRO A 35 -2.65 3.26 -11.74
C PRO A 35 -2.04 2.41 -10.61
N GLU A 36 -2.13 1.08 -10.69
CA GLU A 36 -1.50 0.15 -9.75
C GLU A 36 0.04 0.15 -9.80
N LYS A 37 0.62 0.60 -10.91
CA LYS A 37 2.07 0.74 -11.12
C LYS A 37 2.57 2.17 -10.91
N VAL A 38 1.73 3.06 -10.41
CA VAL A 38 2.16 4.41 -10.04
C VAL A 38 2.73 4.36 -8.61
N GLY A 39 4.01 4.71 -8.51
CA GLY A 39 4.77 4.81 -7.28
C GLY A 39 4.35 5.99 -6.39
N LEU A 40 5.00 6.08 -5.23
CA LEU A 40 4.79 7.15 -4.25
C LEU A 40 5.16 8.54 -4.78
N ASP A 41 6.03 8.58 -5.78
CA ASP A 41 6.52 9.78 -6.48
C ASP A 41 5.77 10.08 -7.78
N GLY A 42 4.78 9.26 -8.14
CA GLY A 42 4.08 9.40 -9.42
C GLY A 42 4.82 8.82 -10.61
N LEU A 43 5.96 8.19 -10.39
CA LEU A 43 6.72 7.49 -11.43
C LEU A 43 6.30 6.02 -11.52
N PHE A 44 6.80 5.33 -12.55
CA PHE A 44 6.56 3.89 -12.70
C PHE A 44 7.25 3.12 -11.57
N ASP A 45 6.47 2.32 -10.86
CA ASP A 45 6.91 1.44 -9.79
C ASP A 45 6.10 0.14 -9.81
N GLU A 46 6.78 -0.99 -9.99
CA GLU A 46 6.12 -2.30 -10.00
C GLU A 46 5.43 -2.66 -8.69
N SER A 47 5.78 -2.02 -7.58
CA SER A 47 5.16 -2.16 -6.26
C SER A 47 4.46 -0.88 -5.80
N GLY A 48 4.11 0.00 -6.74
CA GLY A 48 3.55 1.33 -6.44
C GLY A 48 2.26 1.28 -5.62
N LEU A 49 1.31 0.41 -5.98
CA LEU A 49 0.06 0.24 -5.22
C LEU A 49 0.31 -0.25 -3.79
N ALA A 50 1.16 -1.25 -3.59
CA ALA A 50 1.43 -1.86 -2.30
C ALA A 50 2.15 -0.89 -1.37
N LYS A 51 3.08 -0.09 -1.90
CA LYS A 51 3.73 1.00 -1.16
C LYS A 51 2.71 2.08 -0.75
N ARG A 52 1.81 2.47 -1.65
CA ARG A 52 0.74 3.44 -1.34
C ARG A 52 -0.26 2.89 -0.33
N VAL A 53 -0.59 1.61 -0.40
CA VAL A 53 -1.40 0.92 0.62
C VAL A 53 -0.68 0.91 1.95
N ALA A 54 0.59 0.52 1.99
CA ALA A 54 1.38 0.54 3.23
C ALA A 54 1.44 1.94 3.86
N LEU A 55 1.65 2.98 3.04
CA LEU A 55 1.58 4.37 3.50
C LEU A 55 0.20 4.72 4.05
N ALA A 56 -0.87 4.34 3.35
CA ALA A 56 -2.24 4.62 3.79
C ALA A 56 -2.57 3.89 5.11
N LEU A 57 -2.03 2.69 5.34
CA LEU A 57 -2.14 1.98 6.61
C LEU A 57 -1.44 2.74 7.74
N ASP A 58 -0.28 3.34 7.45
CA ASP A 58 0.45 4.19 8.37
C ASP A 58 -0.33 5.47 8.71
N GLU A 59 -0.90 6.13 7.71
CA GLU A 59 -1.78 7.29 7.91
C GLU A 59 -3.05 6.94 8.70
N ALA A 60 -3.55 5.71 8.55
CA ALA A 60 -4.68 5.18 9.31
C ALA A 60 -4.30 4.74 10.74
N ASN A 61 -3.04 4.93 11.15
CA ASN A 61 -2.49 4.56 12.45
C ASN A 61 -2.75 3.08 12.81
N ILE A 62 -2.73 2.20 11.81
CA ILE A 62 -2.86 0.76 12.02
C ILE A 62 -1.57 0.24 12.64
N SER A 63 -1.70 -0.69 13.59
CA SER A 63 -0.52 -1.27 14.24
C SER A 63 0.28 -2.11 13.24
N ASP A 64 1.53 -1.73 13.00
CA ASP A 64 2.48 -2.47 12.17
C ASP A 64 3.08 -3.69 12.91
N ASN A 65 2.84 -3.82 14.22
CA ASN A 65 3.37 -4.90 15.06
C ASN A 65 2.54 -6.20 15.05
N VAL A 66 1.39 -6.20 14.38
CA VAL A 66 0.42 -7.31 14.42
C VAL A 66 0.70 -8.44 13.41
N GLY A 67 1.84 -8.45 12.73
CA GLY A 67 2.14 -9.47 11.71
C GLY A 67 1.22 -9.34 10.50
N LEU A 68 1.07 -8.11 9.99
CA LEU A 68 0.34 -7.82 8.75
C LEU A 68 1.36 -7.43 7.67
N TRP A 69 1.20 -7.98 6.47
CA TRP A 69 2.01 -7.70 5.30
C TRP A 69 1.13 -7.27 4.13
N VAL A 70 1.64 -6.32 3.36
CA VAL A 70 0.98 -5.82 2.16
C VAL A 70 1.74 -6.32 0.95
N ALA A 71 1.05 -7.04 0.08
CA ALA A 71 1.51 -7.40 -1.24
C ALA A 71 0.53 -6.89 -2.30
N GLN A 72 0.97 -6.87 -3.55
CA GLN A 72 0.11 -6.60 -4.69
C GLN A 72 0.30 -7.67 -5.77
N THR A 73 -0.73 -7.86 -6.57
CA THR A 73 -0.72 -8.72 -7.74
C THR A 73 -1.54 -8.01 -8.81
N GLY A 74 -0.84 -7.28 -9.70
CA GLY A 74 -1.48 -6.32 -10.60
C GLY A 74 -2.26 -5.27 -9.82
N SER A 75 -3.54 -5.10 -10.15
CA SER A 75 -4.46 -4.18 -9.46
C SER A 75 -5.12 -4.77 -8.21
N THR A 76 -4.76 -6.00 -7.82
CA THR A 76 -5.27 -6.66 -6.61
C THR A 76 -4.30 -6.52 -5.46
N VAL A 77 -4.75 -5.95 -4.35
CA VAL A 77 -3.99 -5.89 -3.10
C VAL A 77 -4.17 -7.20 -2.34
N VAL A 78 -3.08 -7.77 -1.85
CA VAL A 78 -3.05 -9.01 -1.09
C VAL A 78 -2.52 -8.71 0.30
N LEU A 79 -3.40 -8.70 1.29
CA LEU A 79 -3.08 -8.49 2.69
C LEU A 79 -2.82 -9.85 3.35
N LYS A 80 -1.55 -10.14 3.64
CA LYS A 80 -1.18 -11.34 4.40
C LYS A 80 -1.20 -11.02 5.88
N TYR A 81 -1.86 -11.84 6.70
CA TYR A 81 -2.05 -11.51 8.12
C TYR A 81 -1.82 -12.70 9.04
N ASN A 82 -1.27 -12.44 10.23
CA ASN A 82 -1.23 -13.40 11.33
C ASN A 82 -2.54 -13.37 12.14
N PRO A 83 -2.82 -14.40 12.97
CA PRO A 83 -4.00 -14.41 13.85
C PRO A 83 -4.12 -13.14 14.71
N ASP A 84 -2.98 -12.57 15.14
CA ASP A 84 -2.91 -11.33 15.93
C ASP A 84 -3.37 -10.08 15.14
N ALA A 85 -3.26 -10.09 13.81
CA ALA A 85 -3.70 -9.02 12.92
C ALA A 85 -5.21 -9.06 12.59
N ALA A 86 -5.94 -10.08 13.04
CA ALA A 86 -7.37 -10.22 12.71
C ALA A 86 -8.19 -8.98 13.13
N GLY A 87 -7.83 -8.35 14.25
CA GLY A 87 -8.51 -7.14 14.74
C GLY A 87 -8.30 -5.90 13.88
N VAL A 88 -7.17 -5.79 13.17
CA VAL A 88 -6.89 -4.65 12.27
C VAL A 88 -7.22 -4.93 10.82
N LEU A 89 -7.51 -6.19 10.47
CA LEU A 89 -7.66 -6.66 9.10
C LEU A 89 -8.78 -5.91 8.36
N GLU A 90 -9.94 -5.75 9.00
CA GLU A 90 -11.09 -5.06 8.41
C GLU A 90 -10.79 -3.59 8.13
N GLN A 91 -10.05 -2.93 9.03
CA GLN A 91 -9.61 -1.56 8.81
C GLN A 91 -8.58 -1.49 7.69
N ALA A 92 -7.62 -2.41 7.66
CA ALA A 92 -6.61 -2.51 6.61
C ALA A 92 -7.23 -2.73 5.23
N LYS A 93 -8.26 -3.58 5.11
CA LYS A 93 -9.01 -3.79 3.87
C LYS A 93 -9.70 -2.51 3.39
N LYS A 94 -10.37 -1.79 4.30
CA LYS A 94 -11.04 -0.52 3.98
C LYS A 94 -10.05 0.52 3.47
N VAL A 95 -8.92 0.65 4.15
CA VAL A 95 -7.83 1.57 3.75
C VAL A 95 -7.29 1.17 2.38
N ALA A 96 -6.98 -0.11 2.17
CA ALA A 96 -6.46 -0.62 0.90
C ALA A 96 -7.43 -0.40 -0.27
N MET A 97 -8.74 -0.59 -0.07
CA MET A 97 -9.76 -0.30 -1.09
C MET A 97 -9.87 1.20 -1.42
N GLY A 98 -9.53 2.07 -0.47
CA GLY A 98 -9.52 3.52 -0.69
C GLY A 98 -8.36 4.02 -1.55
N VAL A 99 -7.35 3.17 -1.79
CA VAL A 99 -6.15 3.56 -2.55
C VAL A 99 -6.43 3.52 -4.05
N SER A 100 -6.15 4.63 -4.74
CA SER A 100 -6.35 4.74 -6.18
C SER A 100 -5.57 3.68 -6.96
N GLY A 101 -6.26 2.86 -7.76
CA GLY A 101 -5.65 1.75 -8.50
C GLY A 101 -5.82 0.37 -7.86
N ALA A 102 -6.32 0.29 -6.62
CA ALA A 102 -6.81 -0.97 -6.06
C ALA A 102 -8.19 -1.28 -6.67
N THR A 103 -8.28 -2.33 -7.48
CA THR A 103 -9.57 -2.82 -7.99
C THR A 103 -10.14 -3.92 -7.12
N ALA A 104 -9.28 -4.66 -6.43
CA ALA A 104 -9.66 -5.73 -5.53
C ALA A 104 -8.71 -5.77 -4.34
N VAL A 105 -9.23 -6.18 -3.18
CA VAL A 105 -8.45 -6.43 -1.98
C VAL A 105 -8.78 -7.82 -1.47
N THR A 106 -7.77 -8.65 -1.35
CA THR A 106 -7.87 -9.99 -0.77
C THR A 106 -7.06 -10.04 0.51
N ALA A 107 -7.55 -10.78 1.49
CA ALA A 107 -6.82 -11.04 2.71
C ALA A 107 -6.61 -12.54 2.85
N GLN A 108 -5.38 -12.97 3.12
CA GLN A 108 -5.07 -14.38 3.32
C GLN A 108 -4.19 -14.55 4.58
N PRO A 109 -4.42 -15.61 5.37
CA PRO A 109 -3.58 -15.88 6.53
C PRO A 109 -2.15 -16.21 6.09
N ASN A 110 -1.17 -15.72 6.84
CA ASN A 110 0.23 -16.08 6.66
C ASN A 110 0.46 -17.44 7.33
N SER A 111 0.29 -18.53 6.58
CA SER A 111 0.55 -19.91 7.03
C SER A 111 2.02 -20.27 6.96
#